data_AF-A0A6S6SHA1-F1
#
_entry.id   AF-A0A6S6SHA1-F1
#
_cell.length_a   1.000
_cell.length_b   1.000
_cell.length_c   1.000
_cell.angle_alpha   90.00
_cell.angle_beta   90.00
_cell.angle_gamma   90.00
#
_symmetry.space_group_name_H-M   'P 1'
#
loop_
_entity.id
_entity.type
_entity.pdbx_description
1 polymer ?
#
loop_
_entity_poly.entity_id
_entity_poly.type
_entity_poly.pdbx_seq_one_letter_code
_entity_poly.pdbx_strand_id
1 'polypeptide(L)'
;MNLTDIFTGGLDKVVTSVGTTIDNLVTSDEEREALKNELVKIKINAQLEGENNYLKHETEITKRWQSDNENMLTRLVRPSIVIWSYVLITIIILFDGNISDFTVKESYIPILETIVTTVTIAYFGSRGFEKITKKMKE
;
A
#
# COMPACT_ATOMS: atom_id res chain seq x y z
N MET A 1 -2.33 14.61 -3.42
CA MET A 1 -2.12 15.34 -2.14
C MET A 1 -1.95 14.25 -1.08
N ASN A 2 -0.72 13.99 -0.64
CA ASN A 2 -0.45 12.85 0.25
C ASN A 2 -0.69 13.23 1.71
N LEU A 3 -1.08 12.26 2.54
CA LEU A 3 -1.37 12.45 3.96
C LEU A 3 -0.17 13.08 4.70
N THR A 4 1.04 12.67 4.32
CA THR A 4 2.30 13.23 4.82
C THR A 4 2.40 14.73 4.56
N ASP A 5 1.98 15.22 3.38
CA ASP A 5 2.03 16.64 3.02
C ASP A 5 1.04 17.48 3.84
N ILE A 6 -0.07 16.88 4.28
CA ILE A 6 -1.08 17.54 5.13
C ILE A 6 -0.55 17.67 6.56
N PHE A 7 0.08 16.63 7.10
CA PHE A 7 0.66 16.67 8.44
C PHE A 7 1.91 17.55 8.52
N THR A 8 2.81 17.47 7.54
CA THR A 8 4.00 18.34 7.48
C THR A 8 3.63 19.81 7.26
N GLY A 9 2.68 20.07 6.35
CA GLY A 9 2.17 21.42 6.12
C GLY A 9 1.42 22.02 7.33
N GLY A 10 0.80 21.18 8.16
CA GLY A 10 0.19 21.59 9.44
C GLY A 10 1.24 21.90 10.51
N LEU A 11 2.27 21.05 10.63
CA LEU A 11 3.36 21.24 11.59
C LEU A 11 4.18 22.50 11.28
N ASP A 12 4.47 22.76 10.01
CA ASP A 12 5.21 23.95 9.57
C ASP A 12 4.48 25.24 9.93
N LYS A 13 3.15 25.28 9.74
CA LYS A 13 2.33 26.43 10.13
C LYS A 13 2.38 26.70 11.63
N VAL A 14 2.34 25.65 12.46
CA VAL A 14 2.43 25.78 13.92
C VAL A 14 3.82 26.28 14.32
N VAL A 15 4.90 25.69 13.81
CA VAL A 15 6.28 26.12 14.10
C VAL A 15 6.51 27.57 13.68
N THR A 16 6.04 27.98 12.50
CA THR A 16 6.14 29.38 12.05
C THR A 16 5.31 30.33 12.90
N SER A 17 4.10 29.95 13.33
CA SER A 17 3.27 30.78 14.21
C SER A 17 3.91 30.97 15.59
N VAL A 18 4.52 29.93 16.15
CA VAL A 18 5.24 29.98 17.42
C VAL A 18 6.52 30.81 17.26
N GLY A 19 7.28 30.61 16.19
CA GLY A 19 8.48 31.40 15.89
C GLY A 19 8.22 32.91 15.73
N THR A 20 7.09 33.27 15.09
CA THR A 20 6.67 34.68 14.95
C THR A 20 6.23 35.28 16.29
N THR A 21 5.60 34.48 17.15
CA THR A 21 5.19 34.90 18.50
C THR A 21 6.40 35.13 19.40
N ILE A 22 7.42 34.28 19.29
CA ILE A 22 8.70 34.45 19.99
C ILE A 22 9.43 35.71 19.53
N ASP A 23 9.50 35.96 18.21
CA ASP A 23 10.12 37.16 17.65
C ASP A 23 9.45 38.46 18.15
N ASN A 24 8.16 38.42 18.52
CA ASN A 24 7.42 39.57 19.07
C ASN A 24 7.53 39.73 20.60
N LEU A 25 7.94 38.69 21.33
CA LEU A 25 7.99 38.69 22.81
C LEU A 25 9.41 38.80 23.36
N VAL A 26 10.42 38.37 22.62
CA VAL A 26 11.83 38.41 23.05
C VAL A 26 12.53 39.67 22.54
N THR A 27 13.27 40.35 23.42
CA THR A 27 13.95 41.63 23.10
C THR A 27 15.46 41.44 22.85
N SER A 28 16.04 40.32 23.30
CA SER A 28 17.46 39.97 23.13
C SER A 28 17.69 39.05 21.93
N ASP A 29 18.66 39.37 21.07
CA ASP A 29 19.03 38.53 19.92
C ASP A 29 19.55 37.14 20.33
N GLU A 30 20.23 37.04 21.48
CA GLU A 30 20.84 35.81 21.97
C GLU A 30 19.79 34.83 22.52
N GLU A 31 18.78 35.35 23.23
CA GLU A 31 17.62 34.55 23.67
C GLU A 31 16.76 34.09 22.48
N ARG A 32 16.66 34.93 21.44
CA ARG A 32 15.93 34.62 20.20
C ARG A 32 16.56 33.47 19.45
N GLU A 33 17.88 33.49 19.32
CA GLU A 33 18.63 32.44 18.62
C GLU A 33 18.59 31.12 19.40
N ALA A 34 18.73 31.17 20.73
CA ALA A 34 18.57 30.01 21.60
C ALA A 34 17.19 29.34 21.42
N LEU A 35 16.11 30.12 21.44
CA LEU A 35 14.74 29.62 21.25
C LEU A 35 14.49 29.06 19.85
N LYS A 36 15.02 29.69 18.79
CA LYS A 36 14.93 29.15 17.42
C LYS A 36 15.63 27.80 17.29
N ASN A 37 16.81 27.66 17.90
CA ASN A 37 17.53 26.40 17.93
C ASN A 37 16.75 25.30 18.66
N GLU A 38 16.06 25.62 19.75
CA GLU A 38 15.17 24.67 20.44
C GLU A 38 13.96 24.29 19.60
N LEU A 39 13.29 25.24 18.94
CA LEU A 39 12.17 24.95 18.06
C LEU A 39 12.56 24.04 16.89
N VAL A 40 13.74 24.26 16.29
CA VAL A 40 14.27 23.38 15.24
C VAL A 40 14.52 21.97 15.77
N LYS A 41 15.10 21.84 16.97
CA LYS A 41 15.28 20.54 17.63
C LYS A 41 13.96 19.83 17.89
N ILE A 42 12.95 20.55 18.38
CA ILE A 42 11.61 20.00 18.62
C ILE A 42 10.98 19.53 17.30
N LYS A 43 11.10 20.32 16.22
CA LYS A 43 10.61 19.95 14.88
C LYS A 43 11.26 18.65 14.38
N ILE A 44 12.59 18.56 14.45
CA ILE A 44 13.35 17.37 14.02
C ILE A 44 12.94 16.15 14.85
N ASN A 45 12.85 16.31 16.18
CA ASN A 45 12.43 15.22 17.07
C ASN A 45 11.00 14.74 16.77
N ALA A 46 10.06 15.65 16.52
CA ALA A 46 8.69 15.31 16.16
C ALA A 46 8.60 14.56 14.81
N GLN A 47 9.39 14.96 13.82
CA GLN A 47 9.47 14.26 12.54
C GLN A 47 10.05 12.85 12.71
N LEU A 48 11.15 12.72 13.45
CA LEU A 48 11.77 11.42 13.74
C LEU A 48 10.85 10.50 14.54
N GLU A 49 10.07 11.03 15.47
CA GLU A 49 9.10 10.24 16.23
C GLU A 49 7.98 9.70 15.33
N GLY A 50 7.47 10.53 14.41
CA GLY A 50 6.50 10.11 13.41
C GLY A 50 7.02 9.00 12.50
N GLU A 51 8.25 9.14 12.01
CA GLU A 51 8.90 8.14 11.17
C GLU A 51 9.18 6.84 11.94
N ASN A 52 9.65 6.93 13.19
CA ASN A 52 9.85 5.76 14.04
C ASN A 52 8.54 5.01 14.32
N ASN A 53 7.43 5.73 14.53
CA ASN A 53 6.12 5.11 14.75
C ASN A 53 5.61 4.42 13.48
N TYR A 54 5.81 5.03 12.31
CA TYR A 54 5.54 4.38 11.03
C TYR A 54 6.37 3.11 10.85
N LEU A 55 7.68 3.18 11.11
CA LEU A 55 8.58 2.03 10.95
C LEU A 55 8.18 0.90 11.90
N LYS A 56 7.87 1.21 13.17
CA LYS A 56 7.34 0.23 14.13
C LYS A 56 6.06 -0.43 13.62
N HIS A 57 5.12 0.35 13.10
CA HIS A 57 3.88 -0.18 12.53
C HIS A 57 4.15 -1.15 11.37
N GLU A 58 5.03 -0.77 10.44
CA GLU A 58 5.43 -1.64 9.32
C GLU A 58 6.13 -2.92 9.80
N THR A 59 6.96 -2.84 10.85
CA THR A 59 7.59 -4.04 11.43
C THR A 59 6.57 -4.96 12.09
N GLU A 60 5.55 -4.43 12.76
CA GLU A 60 4.48 -5.24 13.36
C GLU A 60 3.61 -5.92 12.30
N ILE A 61 3.30 -5.23 11.19
CA ILE A 61 2.64 -5.84 10.03
C ILE A 61 3.50 -6.98 9.49
N THR A 62 4.80 -6.74 9.30
CA THR A 62 5.73 -7.73 8.76
C THR A 62 5.82 -8.95 9.68
N LYS A 63 5.91 -8.75 10.99
CA LYS A 63 5.92 -9.84 11.99
C LYS A 63 4.63 -10.66 11.93
N ARG A 64 3.46 -10.02 11.82
CA ARG A 64 2.18 -10.72 11.67
C ARG A 64 2.16 -11.56 10.41
N TRP A 65 2.60 -11.01 9.28
CA TRP A 65 2.69 -11.76 8.02
C TRP A 65 3.68 -12.91 8.06
N GLN A 66 4.79 -12.76 8.77
CA GLN A 66 5.76 -13.83 8.99
C GLN A 66 5.14 -14.94 9.84
N SER A 67 4.51 -14.58 10.96
CA SER A 67 3.82 -15.52 11.85
C SER A 67 2.71 -16.30 11.12
N ASP A 68 1.90 -15.62 10.30
CA ASP A 68 0.88 -16.26 9.48
C ASP A 68 1.47 -17.21 8.40
N ASN A 69 2.75 -17.08 8.05
CA ASN A 69 3.40 -17.91 7.02
C ASN A 69 4.25 -19.06 7.58
N GLU A 70 4.44 -19.17 8.89
CA GLU A 70 5.28 -20.22 9.50
C GLU A 70 4.75 -21.62 9.19
N ASN A 71 3.42 -21.79 9.25
CA ASN A 71 2.78 -23.07 9.00
C ASN A 71 2.42 -23.26 7.51
N MET A 72 2.68 -24.47 6.99
CA MET A 72 2.40 -24.83 5.61
C MET A 72 0.90 -24.69 5.27
N LEU A 73 0.01 -25.05 6.20
CA LEU A 73 -1.44 -24.91 6.00
C LEU A 73 -1.83 -23.44 5.85
N THR A 74 -1.40 -22.58 6.77
CA THR A 74 -1.74 -21.14 6.76
C THR A 74 -1.22 -20.43 5.52
N ARG A 75 -0.03 -20.80 5.05
CA ARG A 75 0.56 -20.32 3.79
C ARG A 75 -0.29 -20.64 2.56
N LEU A 76 -0.92 -21.81 2.53
CA LEU A 76 -1.72 -22.28 1.41
C LEU A 76 -3.16 -21.78 1.42
N VAL A 77 -3.65 -21.18 2.52
CA VAL A 77 -5.04 -20.69 2.62
C VAL A 77 -5.36 -19.65 1.54
N ARG A 78 -4.46 -18.67 1.28
CA ARG A 78 -4.73 -17.62 0.27
C ARG A 78 -4.76 -18.17 -1.15
N PRO A 79 -3.80 -19.00 -1.59
CA PRO A 79 -3.90 -19.64 -2.90
C PRO A 79 -5.10 -20.59 -3.00
N SER A 80 -5.39 -21.36 -1.95
CA SER A 80 -6.43 -22.40 -1.99
C SER A 80 -7.82 -21.80 -2.12
N ILE A 81 -8.13 -20.69 -1.45
CA ILE A 81 -9.44 -20.04 -1.57
C ILE A 81 -9.66 -19.45 -2.97
N VAL A 82 -8.60 -18.93 -3.59
CA VAL A 82 -8.64 -18.44 -4.97
C VAL A 82 -8.91 -19.60 -5.93
N ILE A 83 -8.14 -20.68 -5.83
CA ILE A 83 -8.32 -21.89 -6.65
C ILE A 83 -9.74 -22.45 -6.46
N TRP A 84 -10.19 -22.56 -5.22
CA TRP A 84 -11.53 -23.04 -4.88
C TRP A 84 -12.64 -22.20 -5.53
N SER A 85 -12.49 -20.88 -5.54
CA SER A 85 -13.44 -19.96 -6.17
C SER A 85 -13.53 -20.19 -7.68
N TYR A 86 -12.40 -20.36 -8.37
CA TYR A 86 -12.37 -20.66 -9.81
C TYR A 86 -12.97 -22.04 -10.12
N VAL A 87 -12.71 -23.05 -9.29
CA VAL A 87 -13.29 -24.39 -9.43
C VAL A 87 -14.81 -24.32 -9.30
N LEU A 88 -15.33 -23.65 -8.28
CA LEU A 88 -16.78 -23.49 -8.09
C LEU A 88 -17.44 -22.78 -9.28
N ILE A 89 -16.85 -21.67 -9.76
CA ILE A 89 -17.36 -20.95 -10.93
C ILE A 89 -17.37 -21.86 -12.17
N THR A 90 -16.29 -22.62 -12.39
CA THR A 90 -16.20 -23.55 -13.52
C THR A 90 -17.29 -24.62 -13.45
N ILE A 91 -17.51 -25.21 -12.28
CA ILE A 91 -18.59 -26.19 -12.06
C ILE A 91 -19.95 -25.55 -12.35
N ILE A 92 -20.23 -24.35 -11.83
CA ILE A 92 -21.50 -23.66 -12.09
C ILE A 92 -21.69 -23.44 -13.59
N ILE A 93 -20.69 -22.93 -14.30
CA ILE A 93 -20.79 -22.68 -15.75
C ILE A 93 -21.02 -23.99 -16.54
N LEU A 94 -20.37 -25.08 -16.12
CA LEU A 94 -20.48 -26.37 -16.81
C LEU A 94 -21.83 -27.05 -16.59
N PHE A 95 -22.44 -26.92 -15.41
CA PHE A 95 -23.67 -27.62 -15.06
C PHE A 95 -24.93 -26.73 -15.15
N ASP A 96 -24.79 -25.40 -15.19
CA ASP A 96 -25.92 -24.49 -15.23
C ASP A 96 -26.59 -24.43 -16.61
N GLY A 97 -27.73 -25.12 -16.73
CA GLY A 97 -28.50 -25.26 -17.97
C GLY A 97 -28.20 -26.53 -18.77
N ASN A 98 -27.25 -27.35 -18.32
CA ASN A 98 -26.68 -28.49 -19.07
C ASN A 98 -27.18 -29.85 -18.58
N ILE A 99 -28.51 -30.00 -18.44
CA ILE A 99 -29.14 -31.28 -18.06
C ILE A 99 -29.25 -32.23 -19.27
N SER A 100 -29.16 -31.72 -20.51
CA SER A 100 -29.26 -32.52 -21.75
C SER A 100 -28.25 -32.09 -22.83
N ASP A 101 -28.31 -30.85 -23.32
CA ASP A 101 -27.35 -30.31 -24.30
C ASP A 101 -26.41 -29.31 -23.63
N PHE A 102 -25.11 -29.37 -23.94
CA PHE A 102 -24.13 -28.42 -23.43
C PHE A 102 -24.28 -27.06 -24.12
N THR A 103 -24.86 -26.11 -23.40
CA THR A 103 -24.99 -24.71 -23.75
C THR A 103 -24.39 -23.84 -22.65
N VAL A 104 -23.53 -22.89 -23.05
CA VAL A 104 -23.01 -21.87 -22.13
C VAL A 104 -23.96 -20.68 -22.17
N LYS A 105 -24.56 -20.33 -21.03
CA LYS A 105 -25.44 -19.15 -20.97
C LYS A 105 -24.68 -17.89 -21.37
N GLU A 106 -25.36 -17.00 -22.10
CA GLU A 106 -24.81 -15.73 -22.57
C GLU A 106 -24.27 -14.85 -21.43
N SER A 107 -24.84 -14.97 -20.23
CA SER A 107 -24.38 -14.27 -19.02
C SER A 107 -22.94 -14.64 -18.60
N TYR A 108 -22.45 -15.81 -18.97
CA TYR A 108 -21.10 -16.27 -18.61
C TYR A 108 -20.03 -15.91 -19.63
N ILE A 109 -20.43 -15.66 -20.88
CA ILE A 109 -19.52 -15.27 -21.97
C ILE A 109 -18.65 -14.06 -21.60
N PRO A 110 -19.21 -12.91 -21.15
CA PRO A 110 -18.38 -11.74 -20.85
C PRO A 110 -17.45 -11.97 -19.65
N ILE A 111 -17.85 -12.82 -18.69
CA ILE A 111 -17.03 -13.17 -17.54
C ILE A 111 -15.82 -13.99 -17.99
N LEU A 112 -16.04 -15.01 -18.82
CA LEU A 112 -14.97 -15.85 -19.36
C LEU A 112 -14.00 -15.05 -20.23
N GLU A 113 -14.51 -14.20 -21.11
CA GLU A 113 -13.70 -13.33 -21.97
C GLU A 113 -12.82 -12.40 -21.13
N THR A 114 -13.40 -11.80 -20.08
CA THR A 114 -12.66 -10.92 -19.17
C THR A 114 -11.53 -11.67 -18.45
N ILE A 115 -11.80 -12.88 -17.94
CA ILE A 115 -10.79 -13.69 -17.24
C ILE A 115 -9.66 -14.07 -18.21
N VAL A 116 -9.97 -14.60 -19.39
CA VAL A 116 -8.97 -15.03 -20.38
C VAL A 116 -8.11 -13.85 -20.84
N THR A 117 -8.74 -12.72 -21.15
CA THR A 117 -8.03 -11.52 -21.60
C THR A 117 -7.13 -10.98 -20.50
N THR A 118 -7.64 -10.89 -19.27
CA THR A 118 -6.87 -10.37 -18.12
C THR A 118 -5.67 -11.26 -17.80
N VAL A 119 -5.85 -12.58 -17.75
CA VAL A 119 -4.74 -13.52 -17.46
C VAL A 119 -3.69 -13.46 -18.57
N THR A 120 -4.11 -13.34 -19.82
CA THR A 120 -3.21 -13.21 -20.98
C THR A 120 -2.41 -11.92 -20.89
N ILE A 121 -3.06 -10.77 -20.67
CA ILE A 121 -2.39 -9.47 -20.49
C ILE A 121 -1.45 -9.50 -19.28
N ALA A 122 -1.87 -10.07 -18.15
CA ALA A 122 -1.03 -10.15 -16.96
C ALA A 122 0.21 -11.01 -17.18
N TYR A 123 0.07 -12.19 -17.80
CA TYR A 123 1.19 -13.10 -18.04
C TYR A 123 2.20 -12.54 -19.05
N PHE A 124 1.71 -12.08 -20.21
CA PHE A 124 2.58 -11.55 -21.26
C PHE A 124 3.07 -10.13 -20.95
N GLY A 125 2.24 -9.30 -20.35
CA GLY A 125 2.58 -7.93 -19.94
C GLY A 125 3.65 -7.90 -18.85
N SER A 126 3.52 -8.76 -17.82
CA SER A 126 4.54 -8.85 -16.76
C SER A 126 5.89 -9.31 -17.29
N ARG A 127 5.93 -10.36 -18.14
CA ARG A 127 7.17 -10.83 -18.76
C ARG A 127 7.76 -9.82 -19.74
N GLY A 128 6.93 -9.06 -20.44
CA GLY A 128 7.37 -7.94 -21.28
C GLY A 128 8.07 -6.86 -20.46
N PHE A 129 7.44 -6.44 -19.36
CA PHE A 129 7.99 -5.44 -18.44
C PHE A 129 9.29 -5.89 -17.77
N GLU A 130 9.37 -7.15 -17.34
CA GLU A 130 10.58 -7.75 -16.77
C GLU A 130 11.76 -7.66 -17.76
N LYS A 131 11.53 -7.99 -19.03
CA LYS A 131 12.55 -7.96 -20.08
C LYS A 131 13.04 -6.54 -20.39
N ILE A 132 12.12 -5.57 -20.43
CA ILE A 132 12.46 -4.15 -20.65
C ILE A 132 13.26 -3.60 -19.46
N THR A 133 12.81 -3.89 -18.23
CA THR A 133 13.49 -3.46 -17.00
C THR A 133 14.91 -4.00 -16.91
N LYS A 134 15.12 -5.27 -17.28
CA LYS A 134 16.46 -5.87 -17.32
C LYS A 134 17.38 -5.17 -18.32
N LYS A 135 16.88 -4.83 -19.52
CA LYS A 135 17.64 -4.09 -20.53
C LYS A 135 17.98 -2.64 -20.17
N MET A 136 17.15 -1.97 -19.37
CA MET A 136 17.43 -0.58 -18.93
C MET A 136 18.46 -0.51 -17.79
N LYS A 137 18.70 -1.64 -17.11
CA LYS A 137 19.63 -1.74 -15.99
C LYS A 137 21.03 -2.21 -16.43
N GLU A 138 21.15 -2.74 -17.64
CA GLU A 138 22.41 -3.00 -18.36
C GLU A 138 22.90 -1.71 -19.04
#